data_AF-A0A2V9HGD6-F1
#
_entry.id   AF-A0A2V9HGD6-F1
#
_cell.length_a   1.000
_cell.length_b   1.000
_cell.length_c   1.000
_cell.angle_alpha   90.00
_cell.angle_beta   90.00
_cell.angle_gamma   90.00
#
_symmetry.space_group_name_H-M   'P 1'
#
loop_
_entity.id
_entity.type
_entity.pdbx_description
1 polymer ?
#
loop_
_entity_poly.entity_id
_entity_poly.type
_entity_poly.pdbx_seq_one_letter_code
_entity_poly.pdbx_strand_id
1 'polypeptide(L)'
;MPEREYYLKEDDQSKQLRAAYTKHVAKMFELLGDSADQSAAEAATILKIETALATASMKNTDLRDPDKTYHKMMLAELKTLTPNFSWEAYFKAMGHPELKEINVGQPEFFRALDAQLSATPLGDWKTYLRWHLVNAAAPGLSEKFVALDFAFRGKTLTGAMEIQPRWKRCVQATDRVLGEALGQVYVQKYFPPEAKARALEMVHNLLAALGDDLQTLPWMGPDTRAEATAKLKAFAVKIGYTDKWRDYAALEIGRRSYAENQLLGAEFDFARRLNKIGKPVDRTEWGMTPPTVNAYNNSSMNEIVFPAGILQPPFYDPKADDAVNYG
;
A
#
# COMPACT_ATOMS: atom_id res chain seq x y z
N MET A 1 8.59 0.02 12.21
CA MET A 1 9.44 -1.02 11.56
C MET A 1 8.57 -1.91 10.65
N PRO A 2 9.14 -2.71 9.73
CA PRO A 2 8.40 -3.35 8.63
C PRO A 2 7.29 -4.34 9.02
N GLU A 3 7.48 -5.10 10.10
CA GLU A 3 6.49 -6.06 10.59
C GLU A 3 6.55 -6.17 12.12
N ARG A 4 5.53 -6.80 12.72
CA ARG A 4 5.43 -6.96 14.18
C ARG A 4 6.65 -7.64 14.80
N GLU A 5 7.26 -8.59 14.10
CA GLU A 5 8.35 -9.41 14.63
C GLU A 5 9.62 -8.62 14.92
N TYR A 6 9.83 -7.47 14.25
CA TYR A 6 10.95 -6.57 14.55
C TYR A 6 10.88 -6.02 15.99
N TYR A 7 9.66 -5.95 16.56
CA TYR A 7 9.44 -5.51 17.93
C TYR A 7 9.51 -6.64 18.94
N LEU A 8 9.14 -7.86 18.54
CA LEU A 8 8.87 -8.97 19.47
C LEU A 8 9.97 -10.01 19.54
N LYS A 9 10.77 -10.18 18.48
CA LYS A 9 11.86 -11.16 18.48
C LYS A 9 13.00 -10.70 19.37
N GLU A 10 13.54 -11.63 20.16
CA GLU A 10 14.60 -11.38 21.14
C GLU A 10 16.00 -11.80 20.66
N ASP A 11 16.15 -12.15 19.38
CA ASP A 11 17.45 -12.40 18.78
C ASP A 11 18.28 -11.11 18.67
N ASP A 12 19.61 -11.27 18.56
CA ASP A 12 20.56 -10.16 18.57
C ASP A 12 20.34 -9.19 17.40
N GLN A 13 19.97 -9.70 16.22
CA GLN A 13 19.71 -8.86 15.06
C GLN A 13 18.49 -7.97 15.30
N SER A 14 17.40 -8.54 15.82
CA SER A 14 16.17 -7.80 16.15
C SER A 14 16.42 -6.74 17.23
N LYS A 15 17.22 -7.05 18.26
CA LYS A 15 17.63 -6.08 19.30
C LYS A 15 18.47 -4.95 18.72
N GLN A 16 19.43 -5.26 17.85
CA GLN A 16 20.25 -4.26 17.16
C GLN A 16 19.40 -3.35 16.26
N LEU A 17 18.42 -3.91 15.55
CA LEU A 17 17.49 -3.15 14.73
C LEU A 17 16.61 -2.21 15.56
N ARG A 18 16.10 -2.66 16.72
CA ARG A 18 15.37 -1.80 17.67
C ARG A 18 16.23 -0.65 18.19
N ALA A 19 17.48 -0.93 18.54
CA ALA A 19 18.42 0.11 18.98
C ALA A 19 18.76 1.11 17.86
N ALA A 20 18.93 0.64 16.62
CA ALA A 20 19.13 1.51 15.47
C ALA A 20 17.88 2.36 15.20
N TYR A 21 16.69 1.78 15.36
CA TYR A 21 15.42 2.47 15.20
C TYR A 21 15.25 3.60 16.21
N THR A 22 15.45 3.36 17.51
CA THR A 22 15.33 4.41 18.53
C THR A 22 16.34 5.53 18.32
N LYS A 23 17.58 5.19 17.94
CA LYS A 23 18.58 6.21 17.57
C LYS A 23 18.13 7.05 16.37
N HIS A 24 17.56 6.42 15.36
CA HIS A 24 17.03 7.12 14.18
C HIS A 24 15.88 8.07 14.54
N VAL A 25 14.92 7.60 15.34
CA VAL A 25 13.80 8.41 15.83
C VAL A 25 14.31 9.61 16.62
N ALA A 26 15.23 9.41 17.57
CA ALA A 26 15.80 10.50 18.36
C ALA A 26 16.51 11.53 17.46
N LYS A 27 17.29 11.09 16.47
CA LYS A 27 17.95 12.00 15.53
C LYS A 27 16.96 12.80 14.66
N MET A 28 15.79 12.26 14.38
CA MET A 28 14.73 13.01 13.69
C MET A 28 14.12 14.09 14.58
N PHE A 29 13.91 13.84 15.88
CA PHE A 29 13.46 14.87 16.82
C PHE A 29 14.50 15.96 17.05
N GLU A 30 15.79 15.61 17.11
CA GLU A 30 16.86 16.61 17.15
C GLU A 30 16.82 17.55 15.92
N LEU A 31 16.48 17.03 14.72
CA LEU A 31 16.29 17.88 13.54
C LEU A 31 15.03 18.75 13.60
N LEU A 32 14.04 18.39 14.43
CA LEU A 32 12.88 19.23 14.72
C LEU A 32 13.19 20.32 15.77
N GLY A 33 14.37 20.27 16.40
CA GLY A 33 14.84 21.25 17.37
C GLY A 33 14.75 20.81 18.82
N ASP A 34 14.37 19.56 19.09
CA ASP A 34 14.33 19.03 20.45
C ASP A 34 15.76 18.76 20.97
N SER A 35 15.95 18.82 22.29
CA SER A 35 17.25 18.50 22.90
C SER A 35 17.58 17.01 22.77
N ALA A 36 18.85 16.64 22.92
CA ALA A 36 19.28 15.24 22.84
C ALA A 36 18.57 14.36 23.90
N ASP A 37 18.44 14.87 25.14
CA ASP A 37 17.79 14.15 26.23
C ASP A 37 16.29 13.99 25.99
N GLN A 38 15.62 15.04 25.51
CA GLN A 38 14.20 14.99 25.15
C GLN A 38 13.97 14.01 24.00
N SER A 39 14.78 14.10 22.94
CA SER A 39 14.68 13.24 21.76
C SER A 39 14.87 11.75 22.09
N ALA A 40 15.77 11.45 23.02
CA ALA A 40 15.99 10.08 23.50
C ALA A 40 14.77 9.55 24.29
N ALA A 41 14.17 10.38 25.14
CA ALA A 41 12.95 10.03 25.86
C ALA A 41 11.76 9.82 24.91
N GLU A 42 11.58 10.70 23.92
CA GLU A 42 10.54 10.59 22.90
C GLU A 42 10.69 9.32 22.07
N ALA A 43 11.91 8.97 21.65
CA ALA A 43 12.19 7.73 20.94
C ALA A 43 11.86 6.47 21.76
N ALA A 44 12.14 6.48 23.07
CA ALA A 44 11.78 5.39 23.96
C ALA A 44 10.25 5.26 24.10
N THR A 45 9.54 6.38 24.23
CA THR A 45 8.06 6.42 24.24
C THR A 45 7.48 5.81 22.97
N ILE A 46 8.02 6.16 21.80
CA ILE A 46 7.56 5.62 20.51
C ILE A 46 7.77 4.13 20.43
N LEU A 47 8.98 3.65 20.75
CA LEU A 47 9.25 2.21 20.73
C LEU A 47 8.31 1.46 21.67
N LYS A 48 8.01 2.01 22.86
CA LYS A 48 7.08 1.41 23.83
C LYS A 48 5.67 1.27 23.26
N ILE A 49 5.11 2.36 22.72
CA ILE A 49 3.77 2.36 22.11
C ILE A 49 3.73 1.37 20.94
N GLU A 50 4.68 1.46 20.02
CA GLU A 50 4.72 0.58 18.85
C GLU A 50 4.87 -0.90 19.23
N THR A 51 5.65 -1.22 20.27
CA THR A 51 5.81 -2.61 20.75
C THR A 51 4.51 -3.14 21.35
N ALA A 52 3.78 -2.31 22.11
CA ALA A 52 2.48 -2.69 22.66
C ALA A 52 1.46 -2.99 21.54
N LEU A 53 1.40 -2.13 20.51
CA LEU A 53 0.53 -2.32 19.34
C LEU A 53 0.96 -3.52 18.48
N ALA A 54 2.26 -3.73 18.30
CA ALA A 54 2.82 -4.87 17.56
C ALA A 54 2.50 -6.21 18.24
N THR A 55 2.37 -6.23 19.56
CA THR A 55 2.02 -7.44 20.34
C THR A 55 0.62 -7.95 19.97
N ALA A 56 -0.32 -7.03 19.72
CA ALA A 56 -1.70 -7.34 19.33
C ALA A 56 -1.92 -7.40 17.81
N SER A 57 -0.90 -7.10 17.01
CA SER A 57 -1.00 -7.15 15.55
C SER A 57 -0.99 -8.59 15.05
N MET A 58 -1.77 -8.88 13.99
CA MET A 58 -1.76 -10.20 13.34
C MET A 58 -0.40 -10.53 12.71
N LYS A 59 -0.09 -11.82 12.60
CA LYS A 59 1.08 -12.27 11.83
C LYS A 59 0.82 -12.10 10.33
N ASN A 60 1.89 -11.93 9.55
CA ASN A 60 1.79 -11.81 8.09
C ASN A 60 1.12 -13.03 7.42
N THR A 61 1.23 -14.22 8.01
CA THR A 61 0.51 -15.42 7.54
C THR A 61 -1.00 -15.31 7.76
N ASP A 62 -1.43 -14.76 8.89
CA ASP A 62 -2.85 -14.61 9.21
C ASP A 62 -3.50 -13.49 8.39
N LEU A 63 -2.74 -12.45 8.04
CA LEU A 63 -3.21 -11.36 7.16
C LEU A 63 -3.54 -11.80 5.73
N ARG A 64 -3.06 -12.98 5.31
CA ARG A 64 -3.34 -13.56 3.98
C ARG A 64 -4.62 -14.38 3.95
N ASP A 65 -5.20 -14.65 5.11
CA ASP A 65 -6.43 -15.41 5.26
C ASP A 65 -7.63 -14.45 5.27
N PRO A 66 -8.48 -14.44 4.22
CA PRO A 66 -9.60 -13.52 4.13
C PRO A 66 -10.62 -13.75 5.26
N ASP A 67 -10.78 -14.98 5.75
CA ASP A 67 -11.73 -15.30 6.82
C ASP A 67 -11.27 -14.71 8.16
N LYS A 68 -9.96 -14.61 8.37
CA LYS A 68 -9.37 -13.97 9.56
C LYS A 68 -9.34 -12.44 9.48
N THR A 69 -9.63 -11.84 8.34
CA THR A 69 -9.55 -10.37 8.15
C THR A 69 -10.89 -9.73 7.79
N TYR A 70 -11.96 -10.52 7.74
CA TYR A 70 -13.31 -10.07 7.47
C TYR A 70 -14.19 -10.13 8.73
N HIS A 71 -14.25 -9.02 9.46
CA HIS A 71 -15.15 -8.81 10.59
C HIS A 71 -15.99 -7.57 10.34
N LYS A 72 -17.06 -7.75 9.56
CA LYS A 72 -18.04 -6.69 9.33
C LYS A 72 -18.76 -6.37 10.64
N MET A 73 -18.71 -5.11 11.04
CA MET A 73 -19.31 -4.60 12.28
C MET A 73 -20.14 -3.36 12.00
N MET A 74 -21.24 -3.21 12.72
CA MET A 74 -21.97 -1.95 12.84
C MET A 74 -21.14 -0.95 13.66
N LEU A 75 -21.35 0.34 13.43
CA LEU A 75 -20.66 1.40 14.18
C LEU A 75 -20.86 1.26 15.70
N ALA A 76 -22.03 0.80 16.14
CA ALA A 76 -22.31 0.54 17.56
C ALA A 76 -21.40 -0.57 18.14
N GLU A 77 -21.16 -1.64 17.39
CA GLU A 77 -20.27 -2.74 17.81
C GLU A 77 -18.81 -2.28 17.88
N LEU A 78 -18.36 -1.47 16.91
CA LEU A 78 -17.03 -0.86 16.94
C LEU A 78 -16.85 0.05 18.17
N LYS A 79 -17.86 0.83 18.53
CA LYS A 79 -17.86 1.65 19.76
C LYS A 79 -17.78 0.79 21.02
N THR A 80 -18.42 -0.37 21.05
CA THR A 80 -18.27 -1.32 22.16
C THR A 80 -16.89 -1.97 22.19
N LEU A 81 -16.29 -2.25 21.03
CA LEU A 81 -14.94 -2.79 20.91
C LEU A 81 -13.86 -1.81 21.39
N THR A 82 -14.09 -0.51 21.19
CA THR A 82 -13.14 0.58 21.46
C THR A 82 -13.81 1.80 22.09
N PRO A 83 -14.30 1.68 23.34
CA PRO A 83 -15.12 2.71 24.00
C PRO A 83 -14.37 4.03 24.27
N ASN A 84 -13.04 4.02 24.29
CA ASN A 84 -12.21 5.19 24.56
C ASN A 84 -11.85 5.98 23.30
N PHE A 85 -12.35 5.58 22.12
CA PHE A 85 -12.15 6.30 20.87
C PHE A 85 -13.46 6.93 20.35
N SER A 86 -13.39 8.21 20.01
CA SER A 86 -14.54 8.98 19.52
C SER A 86 -14.78 8.79 18.01
N TRP A 87 -15.28 7.61 17.63
CA TRP A 87 -15.52 7.27 16.21
C TRP A 87 -16.43 8.24 15.47
N GLU A 88 -17.48 8.76 16.12
CA GLU A 88 -18.38 9.73 15.50
C GLU A 88 -17.66 11.04 15.14
N ALA A 89 -16.81 11.54 16.04
CA ALA A 89 -15.99 12.71 15.78
C ALA A 89 -14.96 12.44 14.67
N TYR A 90 -14.34 11.24 14.69
CA TYR A 90 -13.38 10.81 13.68
C TYR A 90 -14.01 10.73 12.28
N PHE A 91 -15.14 10.03 12.13
CA PHE A 91 -15.83 9.91 10.85
C PHE A 91 -16.41 11.24 10.37
N LYS A 92 -16.88 12.09 11.28
CA LYS A 92 -17.26 13.47 10.95
C LYS A 92 -16.08 14.28 10.41
N ALA A 93 -14.91 14.18 11.05
CA ALA A 93 -13.69 14.87 10.60
C ALA A 93 -13.20 14.35 9.23
N MET A 94 -13.43 13.08 8.93
CA MET A 94 -13.17 12.50 7.61
C MET A 94 -14.25 12.82 6.56
N GLY A 95 -15.32 13.54 6.91
CA GLY A 95 -16.39 13.89 5.96
C GLY A 95 -17.40 12.77 5.68
N HIS A 96 -17.43 11.71 6.50
CA HIS A 96 -18.36 10.58 6.37
C HIS A 96 -19.12 10.27 7.68
N PRO A 97 -19.82 11.25 8.29
CA PRO A 97 -20.59 11.03 9.52
C PRO A 97 -21.72 9.99 9.35
N GLU A 98 -22.14 9.69 8.12
CA GLU A 98 -23.19 8.73 7.78
C GLU A 98 -22.74 7.26 7.76
N LEU A 99 -21.46 6.97 8.01
CA LEU A 99 -20.93 5.60 7.98
C LEU A 99 -21.62 4.71 9.01
N LYS A 100 -22.23 3.60 8.56
CA LYS A 100 -23.00 2.69 9.42
C LYS A 100 -22.28 1.38 9.76
N GLU A 101 -21.47 0.90 8.83
CA GLU A 101 -20.82 -0.40 8.88
C GLU A 101 -19.39 -0.30 8.39
N ILE A 102 -18.51 -1.12 8.94
CA ILE A 102 -17.09 -1.15 8.64
C ILE A 102 -16.54 -2.56 8.81
N ASN A 103 -15.60 -2.95 7.95
CA ASN A 103 -14.83 -4.15 8.17
C ASN A 103 -13.66 -3.86 9.12
N VAL A 104 -13.66 -4.46 10.31
CA VAL A 104 -12.56 -4.34 11.28
C VAL A 104 -11.59 -5.49 11.06
N GLY A 105 -10.54 -5.25 10.27
CA GLY A 105 -9.62 -6.32 9.84
C GLY A 105 -8.86 -7.02 10.96
N GLN A 106 -8.66 -6.36 12.11
CA GLN A 106 -7.93 -6.91 13.27
C GLN A 106 -8.60 -6.49 14.59
N PRO A 107 -9.71 -7.11 15.02
CA PRO A 107 -10.45 -6.68 16.21
C PRO A 107 -9.61 -6.65 17.49
N GLU A 108 -8.71 -7.62 17.66
CA GLU A 108 -7.82 -7.68 18.84
C GLU A 108 -6.78 -6.56 18.87
N PHE A 109 -6.30 -6.11 17.70
CA PHE A 109 -5.46 -4.91 17.61
C PHE A 109 -6.23 -3.69 18.13
N PHE A 110 -7.50 -3.54 17.75
CA PHE A 110 -8.32 -2.42 18.19
C PHE A 110 -8.64 -2.46 19.69
N ARG A 111 -8.87 -3.64 20.28
CA ARG A 111 -8.97 -3.78 21.75
C ARG A 111 -7.68 -3.34 22.45
N ALA A 112 -6.52 -3.73 21.92
CA ALA A 112 -5.24 -3.31 22.48
C ALA A 112 -5.00 -1.80 22.31
N LEU A 113 -5.38 -1.23 21.16
CA LEU A 113 -5.36 0.22 20.94
C LEU A 113 -6.21 0.94 21.98
N ASP A 114 -7.44 0.48 22.23
CA ASP A 114 -8.34 1.06 23.23
C ASP A 114 -7.75 1.03 24.64
N ALA A 115 -7.16 -0.10 25.03
CA ALA A 115 -6.43 -0.21 26.29
C ALA A 115 -5.24 0.77 26.37
N GLN A 116 -4.50 0.94 25.27
CA GLN A 116 -3.40 1.92 25.19
C GLN A 116 -3.90 3.36 25.24
N LEU A 117 -5.05 3.68 24.65
CA LEU A 117 -5.64 5.03 24.71
C LEU A 117 -5.95 5.44 26.14
N SER A 118 -6.37 4.49 26.99
CA SER A 118 -6.59 4.74 28.42
C SER A 118 -5.31 4.76 29.25
N ALA A 119 -4.38 3.85 28.97
CA ALA A 119 -3.18 3.67 29.80
C ALA A 119 -2.03 4.63 29.48
N THR A 120 -1.99 5.17 28.26
CA THR A 120 -0.89 6.00 27.77
C THR A 120 -1.24 7.48 27.88
N PRO A 121 -0.40 8.32 28.53
CA PRO A 121 -0.63 9.75 28.63
C PRO A 121 -0.84 10.43 27.26
N LEU A 122 -1.69 11.46 27.20
CA LEU A 122 -1.91 12.22 25.97
C LEU A 122 -0.62 12.83 25.39
N GLY A 123 0.33 13.21 26.25
CA GLY A 123 1.65 13.69 25.83
C GLY A 123 2.40 12.67 24.98
N ASP A 124 2.37 11.40 25.38
CA ASP A 124 3.03 10.29 24.68
C ASP A 124 2.36 10.02 23.33
N TRP A 125 1.02 10.12 23.25
CA TRP A 125 0.29 10.06 21.99
C TRP A 125 0.65 11.21 21.04
N LYS A 126 0.82 12.43 21.56
CA LYS A 126 1.28 13.56 20.74
C LYS A 126 2.69 13.32 20.22
N THR A 127 3.60 12.77 21.03
CA THR A 127 4.94 12.36 20.60
C THR A 127 4.89 11.31 19.49
N TYR A 128 4.07 10.28 19.66
CA TYR A 128 3.84 9.25 18.65
C TYR A 128 3.36 9.84 17.31
N LEU A 129 2.37 10.74 17.35
CA LEU A 129 1.85 11.39 16.14
C LEU A 129 2.85 12.35 15.49
N ARG A 130 3.64 13.10 16.28
CA ARG A 130 4.75 13.94 15.78
C ARG A 130 5.76 13.10 15.02
N TRP A 131 6.14 11.94 15.56
CA TRP A 131 7.02 11.00 14.91
C TRP A 131 6.47 10.51 13.57
N HIS A 132 5.22 10.03 13.54
CA HIS A 132 4.63 9.54 12.31
C HIS A 132 4.52 10.62 11.23
N LEU A 133 4.25 11.87 11.62
CA LEU A 133 4.26 13.01 10.71
C LEU A 133 5.65 13.28 10.12
N VAL A 134 6.69 13.43 10.94
CA VAL A 134 8.05 13.70 10.43
C VAL A 134 8.59 12.52 9.62
N ASN A 135 8.32 11.28 10.05
CA ASN A 135 8.73 10.08 9.33
C ASN A 135 8.06 9.99 7.94
N ALA A 136 6.78 10.36 7.82
CA ALA A 136 6.11 10.39 6.52
C ALA A 136 6.62 11.54 5.62
N ALA A 137 6.95 12.69 6.21
CA ALA A 137 7.41 13.86 5.47
C ALA A 137 8.89 13.82 5.08
N ALA A 138 9.74 13.11 5.83
CA ALA A 138 11.20 13.15 5.73
C ALA A 138 11.76 13.02 4.30
N PRO A 139 11.26 12.13 3.42
CA PRO A 139 11.75 12.01 2.04
C PRO A 139 11.55 13.28 1.18
N GLY A 140 10.66 14.18 1.59
CA GLY A 140 10.35 15.44 0.90
C GLY A 140 10.89 16.70 1.56
N LEU A 141 11.63 16.57 2.67
CA LEU A 141 12.22 17.70 3.40
C LEU A 141 13.66 17.98 2.94
N SER A 142 14.44 18.71 3.76
CA SER A 142 15.83 19.05 3.47
C SER A 142 16.74 17.81 3.43
N GLU A 143 17.94 17.98 2.89
CA GLU A 143 18.93 16.91 2.75
C GLU A 143 19.21 16.15 4.06
N LYS A 144 19.23 16.84 5.21
CA LYS A 144 19.46 16.22 6.52
C LYS A 144 18.37 15.20 6.87
N PHE A 145 17.09 15.52 6.63
CA PHE A 145 15.98 14.59 6.87
C PHE A 145 16.06 13.40 5.91
N VAL A 146 16.29 13.67 4.62
CA VAL A 146 16.42 12.61 3.60
C VAL A 146 17.59 11.67 3.93
N ALA A 147 18.72 12.21 4.38
CA ALA A 147 19.89 11.42 4.76
C ALA A 147 19.63 10.53 5.98
N LEU A 148 18.96 11.05 7.02
CA LEU A 148 18.59 10.27 8.20
C LEU A 148 17.55 9.19 7.89
N ASP A 149 16.54 9.51 7.06
CA ASP A 149 15.56 8.53 6.59
C ASP A 149 16.25 7.40 5.83
N PHE A 150 17.14 7.74 4.89
CA PHE A 150 17.91 6.76 4.14
C PHE A 150 18.84 5.93 5.02
N ALA A 151 19.48 6.54 6.03
CA ALA A 151 20.39 5.83 6.92
C ALA A 151 19.71 4.66 7.64
N PHE A 152 18.43 4.81 8.02
CA PHE A 152 17.68 3.71 8.62
C PHE A 152 16.96 2.85 7.58
N ARG A 153 16.10 3.45 6.74
CA ARG A 153 15.23 2.70 5.81
C ARG A 153 15.98 2.08 4.64
N GLY A 154 17.00 2.75 4.12
CA GLY A 154 17.81 2.25 3.02
C GLY A 154 18.97 1.39 3.52
N LYS A 155 19.85 1.96 4.35
CA LYS A 155 21.05 1.24 4.80
C LYS A 155 20.71 0.15 5.81
N THR A 156 20.15 0.51 6.97
CA THR A 156 19.94 -0.46 8.06
C THR A 156 18.91 -1.54 7.72
N LEU A 157 17.78 -1.18 7.12
CA LEU A 157 16.71 -2.15 6.84
C LEU A 157 16.91 -2.96 5.55
N THR A 158 17.47 -2.36 4.48
CA THR A 158 17.54 -3.02 3.17
C THR A 158 18.97 -3.24 2.65
N GLY A 159 19.99 -2.74 3.33
CA GLY A 159 21.39 -2.85 2.91
C GLY A 159 21.77 -1.95 1.72
N ALA A 160 20.93 -0.99 1.35
CA ALA A 160 21.21 -0.10 0.22
C ALA A 160 22.37 0.86 0.57
N MET A 161 23.37 0.99 -0.31
CA MET A 161 24.59 1.73 0.00
C MET A 161 24.48 3.24 -0.25
N GLU A 162 23.69 3.64 -1.25
CA GLU A 162 23.54 5.03 -1.67
C GLU A 162 22.08 5.42 -1.97
N ILE A 163 21.78 6.71 -1.85
CA ILE A 163 20.48 7.27 -2.20
C ILE A 163 20.33 7.24 -3.71
N GLN A 164 19.17 6.82 -4.19
CA GLN A 164 18.88 6.86 -5.63
C GLN A 164 19.07 8.27 -6.20
N PRO A 165 19.59 8.38 -7.44
CA PRO A 165 19.71 9.66 -8.14
C PRO A 165 18.41 10.45 -8.08
N ARG A 166 18.52 11.77 -7.89
CA ARG A 166 17.37 12.65 -7.64
C ARG A 166 16.29 12.51 -8.71
N TRP A 167 16.67 12.42 -9.98
CA TRP A 167 15.73 12.26 -11.09
C TRP A 167 14.87 10.99 -10.95
N LYS A 168 15.44 9.86 -10.50
CA LYS A 168 14.69 8.61 -10.29
C LYS A 168 13.63 8.79 -9.20
N ARG A 169 14.01 9.43 -8.09
CA ARG A 169 13.09 9.74 -6.99
C ARG A 169 11.98 10.69 -7.43
N CYS A 170 12.29 11.70 -8.26
CA CYS A 170 11.29 12.60 -8.82
C CYS A 170 10.32 11.89 -9.78
N VAL A 171 10.81 10.98 -10.62
CA VAL A 171 9.96 10.16 -11.50
C VAL A 171 9.03 9.27 -10.69
N GLN A 172 9.55 8.57 -9.66
CA GLN A 172 8.74 7.74 -8.77
C GLN A 172 7.69 8.54 -7.98
N ALA A 173 8.05 9.73 -7.50
CA ALA A 173 7.10 10.62 -6.82
C ALA A 173 5.99 11.08 -7.77
N THR A 174 6.35 11.40 -9.03
CA THR A 174 5.39 11.78 -10.07
C THR A 174 4.44 10.62 -10.38
N ASP A 175 4.95 9.40 -10.57
CA ASP A 175 4.11 8.22 -10.82
C ASP A 175 3.19 7.90 -9.62
N ARG A 176 3.67 8.08 -8.38
CA ARG A 176 2.84 7.84 -7.19
C ARG A 176 1.62 8.76 -7.11
N VAL A 177 1.77 10.03 -7.48
CA VAL A 177 0.70 11.04 -7.36
C VAL A 177 -0.10 11.17 -8.66
N LEU A 178 0.60 11.29 -9.79
CA LEU A 178 0.07 11.60 -11.12
C LEU A 178 0.19 10.42 -12.10
N GLY A 179 0.32 9.18 -11.60
CA GLY A 179 0.68 8.03 -12.43
C GLY A 179 -0.26 7.68 -13.57
N GLU A 180 -1.56 7.99 -13.47
CA GLU A 180 -2.47 7.83 -14.61
C GLU A 180 -2.24 8.90 -15.69
N ALA A 181 -1.98 10.15 -15.31
CA ALA A 181 -1.63 11.21 -16.26
C ALA A 181 -0.28 10.96 -16.92
N LEU A 182 0.73 10.52 -16.15
CA LEU A 182 2.01 10.04 -16.67
C LEU A 182 1.79 8.83 -17.60
N GLY A 183 0.92 7.91 -17.19
CA GLY A 183 0.57 6.71 -17.93
C GLY A 183 0.00 6.99 -19.32
N GLN A 184 -0.84 8.01 -19.46
CA GLN A 184 -1.36 8.44 -20.78
C GLN A 184 -0.23 8.75 -21.76
N VAL A 185 0.72 9.58 -21.33
CA VAL A 185 1.87 9.97 -22.17
C VAL A 185 2.79 8.77 -22.41
N TYR A 186 2.98 7.91 -21.39
CA TYR A 186 3.80 6.70 -21.51
C TYR A 186 3.27 5.75 -22.59
N VAL A 187 1.97 5.41 -22.56
CA VAL A 187 1.40 4.44 -23.51
C VAL A 187 1.33 4.98 -24.93
N GLN A 188 1.05 6.28 -25.10
CA GLN A 188 1.09 6.94 -26.41
C GLN A 188 2.47 6.81 -27.07
N LYS A 189 3.54 6.80 -26.27
CA LYS A 189 4.91 6.79 -26.78
C LYS A 189 5.51 5.39 -26.89
N TYR A 190 5.16 4.49 -25.97
CA TYR A 190 5.90 3.24 -25.77
C TYR A 190 5.06 1.96 -25.87
N PHE A 191 3.72 2.05 -25.98
CA PHE A 191 2.87 0.87 -25.99
C PHE A 191 1.87 0.91 -27.16
N PRO A 192 2.27 0.41 -28.34
CA PRO A 192 1.44 0.49 -29.54
C PRO A 192 0.23 -0.48 -29.47
N PRO A 193 -0.88 -0.19 -30.17
CA PRO A 193 -2.09 -1.02 -30.14
C PRO A 193 -1.85 -2.50 -30.51
N GLU A 194 -0.90 -2.78 -31.40
CA GLU A 194 -0.57 -4.13 -31.85
C GLU A 194 0.02 -4.97 -30.71
N ALA A 195 0.84 -4.35 -29.83
CA ALA A 195 1.37 -5.02 -28.66
C ALA A 195 0.26 -5.37 -27.66
N LYS A 196 -0.74 -4.50 -27.50
CA LYS A 196 -1.94 -4.78 -26.69
C LYS A 196 -2.73 -5.98 -27.23
N ALA A 197 -2.94 -6.02 -28.55
CA ALA A 197 -3.70 -7.09 -29.20
C ALA A 197 -3.02 -8.45 -29.06
N ARG A 198 -1.70 -8.53 -29.34
CA ARG A 198 -0.94 -9.79 -29.22
C ARG A 198 -0.80 -10.25 -27.76
N ALA A 199 -0.62 -9.34 -26.81
CA ALA A 199 -0.62 -9.69 -25.39
C ALA A 199 -1.99 -10.25 -24.93
N LEU A 200 -3.09 -9.67 -25.43
CA LEU A 200 -4.45 -10.17 -25.14
C LEU A 200 -4.67 -11.57 -25.70
N GLU A 201 -4.23 -11.84 -26.93
CA GLU A 201 -4.28 -13.17 -27.54
C GLU A 201 -3.53 -14.21 -26.69
N MET A 202 -2.32 -13.88 -26.25
CA MET A 202 -1.53 -14.76 -25.39
C MET A 202 -2.24 -15.08 -24.06
N VAL A 203 -2.87 -14.08 -23.43
CA VAL A 203 -3.66 -14.30 -22.22
C VAL A 203 -4.85 -15.22 -22.49
N HIS A 204 -5.55 -15.04 -23.62
CA HIS A 204 -6.65 -15.95 -23.99
C HIS A 204 -6.17 -17.39 -24.22
N ASN A 205 -5.00 -17.58 -24.82
CA ASN A 205 -4.42 -18.92 -24.99
C ASN A 205 -4.11 -19.57 -23.63
N LEU A 206 -3.55 -18.81 -22.67
CA LEU A 206 -3.31 -19.30 -21.31
C LEU A 206 -4.60 -19.65 -20.56
N LEU A 207 -5.64 -18.83 -20.69
CA LEU A 207 -6.96 -19.12 -20.10
C LEU A 207 -7.60 -20.36 -20.74
N ALA A 208 -7.45 -20.56 -22.05
CA ALA A 208 -7.94 -21.74 -22.73
C ALA A 208 -7.20 -23.01 -22.25
N ALA A 209 -5.88 -22.98 -22.19
CA ALA A 209 -5.06 -24.09 -21.69
C ALA A 209 -5.41 -24.45 -20.23
N LEU A 210 -5.58 -23.45 -19.35
CA LEU A 210 -6.06 -23.70 -17.99
C LEU A 210 -7.47 -24.31 -17.98
N GLY A 211 -8.34 -23.91 -18.91
CA GLY A 211 -9.66 -24.50 -19.08
C GLY A 211 -9.63 -25.99 -19.42
N ASP A 212 -8.71 -26.38 -20.30
CA ASP A 212 -8.46 -27.77 -20.69
C ASP A 212 -7.88 -28.57 -19.52
N ASP A 213 -6.89 -28.03 -18.81
CA ASP A 213 -6.30 -28.65 -17.62
C ASP A 213 -7.36 -28.89 -16.54
N LEU A 214 -8.23 -27.91 -16.29
CA LEU A 214 -9.34 -28.03 -15.35
C LEU A 214 -10.28 -29.18 -15.71
N GLN A 215 -10.30 -29.72 -16.94
CA GLN A 215 -11.10 -30.91 -17.27
C GLN A 215 -10.42 -32.23 -16.89
N THR A 216 -9.10 -32.24 -16.71
CA THR A 216 -8.32 -33.48 -16.54
C THR A 216 -7.82 -33.74 -15.12
N LEU A 217 -7.83 -32.72 -14.25
CA LEU A 217 -7.30 -32.84 -12.86
C LEU A 217 -7.99 -33.95 -12.06
N PRO A 218 -7.29 -35.02 -11.63
CA PRO A 218 -7.90 -36.19 -10.99
C PRO A 218 -8.32 -35.96 -9.53
N TRP A 219 -7.75 -34.94 -8.87
CA TRP A 219 -8.03 -34.63 -7.46
C TRP A 219 -9.30 -33.78 -7.27
N MET A 220 -9.87 -33.23 -8.35
CA MET A 220 -10.98 -32.29 -8.30
C MET A 220 -12.31 -32.99 -8.61
N GLY A 221 -13.27 -32.93 -7.68
CA GLY A 221 -14.62 -33.46 -7.89
C GLY A 221 -15.38 -32.71 -9.00
N PRO A 222 -16.48 -33.30 -9.53
CA PRO A 222 -17.25 -32.70 -10.62
C PRO A 222 -17.84 -31.33 -10.26
N ASP A 223 -18.34 -31.14 -9.04
CA ASP A 223 -18.94 -29.87 -8.60
C ASP A 223 -17.88 -28.77 -8.47
N THR A 224 -16.74 -29.06 -7.83
CA THR A 224 -15.62 -28.10 -7.73
C THR A 224 -15.10 -27.70 -9.12
N ARG A 225 -15.07 -28.65 -10.06
CA ARG A 225 -14.66 -28.41 -11.44
C ARG A 225 -15.61 -27.48 -12.19
N ALA A 226 -16.92 -27.64 -11.98
CA ALA A 226 -17.92 -26.76 -12.55
C ALA A 226 -17.73 -25.31 -12.05
N GLU A 227 -17.53 -25.12 -10.74
CA GLU A 227 -17.28 -23.82 -10.14
C GLU A 227 -15.95 -23.18 -10.59
N ALA A 228 -14.88 -23.97 -10.66
CA ALA A 228 -13.58 -23.50 -11.17
C ALA A 228 -13.69 -23.04 -12.63
N THR A 229 -14.41 -23.80 -13.46
CA THR A 229 -14.68 -23.46 -14.86
C THR A 229 -15.54 -22.20 -14.97
N ALA A 230 -16.57 -22.05 -14.12
CA ALA A 230 -17.41 -20.87 -14.09
C ALA A 230 -16.61 -19.61 -13.73
N LYS A 231 -15.72 -19.71 -12.73
CA LYS A 231 -14.79 -18.63 -12.36
C LYS A 231 -13.86 -18.24 -13.50
N LEU A 232 -13.28 -19.23 -14.19
CA LEU A 232 -12.40 -19.01 -15.34
C LEU A 232 -13.13 -18.30 -16.49
N LYS A 233 -14.39 -18.66 -16.76
CA LYS A 233 -15.22 -18.01 -17.79
C LYS A 233 -15.60 -16.57 -17.42
N ALA A 234 -15.70 -16.27 -16.13
CA ALA A 234 -16.03 -14.94 -15.62
C ALA A 234 -14.80 -14.03 -15.43
N PHE A 235 -13.62 -14.46 -15.86
CA PHE A 235 -12.37 -13.77 -15.61
C PHE A 235 -12.25 -12.50 -16.48
N ALA A 236 -12.06 -11.35 -15.84
CA ALA A 236 -11.83 -10.10 -16.56
C ALA A 236 -10.34 -9.91 -16.86
N VAL A 237 -10.01 -9.45 -18.07
CA VAL A 237 -8.64 -9.24 -18.52
C VAL A 237 -8.41 -7.76 -18.80
N LYS A 238 -7.38 -7.18 -18.18
CA LYS A 238 -6.98 -5.77 -18.35
C LYS A 238 -5.54 -5.71 -18.86
N ILE A 239 -5.32 -5.17 -20.06
CA ILE A 239 -4.01 -5.12 -20.74
C ILE A 239 -3.58 -3.68 -21.03
N GLY A 240 -2.37 -3.33 -20.62
CA GLY A 240 -1.71 -2.06 -20.90
C GLY A 240 -2.16 -0.91 -19.99
N TYR A 241 -3.41 -0.45 -20.19
CA TYR A 241 -3.92 0.79 -19.60
C TYR A 241 -5.45 0.84 -19.53
N THR A 242 -5.96 1.74 -18.69
CA THR A 242 -7.39 2.03 -18.53
C THR A 242 -7.96 2.81 -19.70
N ASP A 243 -9.21 2.55 -20.07
CA ASP A 243 -9.97 3.38 -21.02
C ASP A 243 -10.65 4.58 -20.32
N LYS A 244 -10.66 4.58 -18.98
CA LYS A 244 -11.21 5.65 -18.14
C LYS A 244 -10.11 6.21 -17.26
N TRP A 245 -9.59 7.38 -17.64
CA TRP A 245 -8.51 8.05 -16.93
C TRP A 245 -9.02 8.86 -15.74
N ARG A 246 -8.20 8.93 -14.70
CA ARG A 246 -8.43 9.78 -13.54
C ARG A 246 -8.40 11.25 -13.90
N ASP A 247 -9.39 11.98 -13.39
CA ASP A 247 -9.42 13.43 -13.42
C ASP A 247 -8.56 14.00 -12.28
N TYR A 248 -7.65 14.90 -12.64
CA TYR A 248 -6.72 15.58 -11.72
C TYR A 248 -7.04 17.07 -11.57
N ALA A 249 -8.19 17.55 -12.08
CA ALA A 249 -8.53 18.98 -12.06
C ALA A 249 -8.55 19.61 -10.65
N ALA A 250 -8.85 18.81 -9.61
CA ALA A 250 -8.87 19.26 -8.22
C ALA A 250 -7.48 19.22 -7.53
N LEU A 251 -6.44 18.73 -8.20
CA LEU A 251 -5.09 18.62 -7.63
C LEU A 251 -4.21 19.79 -8.08
N GLU A 252 -3.90 20.68 -7.15
CA GLU A 252 -3.01 21.82 -7.40
C GLU A 252 -1.56 21.44 -7.09
N ILE A 253 -0.69 21.51 -8.11
CA ILE A 253 0.75 21.26 -7.96
C ILE A 253 1.51 22.53 -8.36
N GLY A 254 2.37 23.00 -7.46
CA GLY A 254 3.12 24.24 -7.64
C GLY A 254 4.64 24.05 -7.67
N ARG A 255 5.37 25.13 -7.93
CA ARG A 255 6.84 25.17 -7.80
C ARG A 255 7.33 25.62 -6.41
N ARG A 256 6.41 25.99 -5.52
CA ARG A 256 6.71 26.62 -4.22
C ARG A 256 7.37 25.67 -3.24
N SER A 257 6.79 24.48 -3.05
CA SER A 257 7.25 23.53 -2.04
C SER A 257 7.01 22.10 -2.49
N TYR A 258 8.09 21.30 -2.55
CA TYR A 258 7.98 19.88 -2.85
C TYR A 258 7.24 19.12 -1.75
N ALA A 259 7.49 19.43 -0.48
CA ALA A 259 6.79 18.82 0.64
C ALA A 259 5.29 19.12 0.59
N GLU A 260 4.90 20.34 0.23
CA GLU A 260 3.50 20.72 0.06
C GLU A 260 2.83 19.92 -1.08
N ASN A 261 3.47 19.81 -2.24
CA ASN A 261 2.95 19.00 -3.34
C ASN A 261 2.73 17.53 -2.93
N GLN A 262 3.62 16.96 -2.11
CA GLN A 262 3.48 15.60 -1.60
C GLN A 262 2.26 15.45 -0.67
N LEU A 263 2.00 16.46 0.19
CA LEU A 263 0.82 16.49 1.06
C LEU A 263 -0.47 16.62 0.24
N LEU A 264 -0.51 17.57 -0.70
CA LEU A 264 -1.67 17.77 -1.59
C LEU A 264 -1.98 16.51 -2.41
N GLY A 265 -0.95 15.82 -2.89
CA GLY A 265 -1.12 14.53 -3.57
C GLY A 265 -1.73 13.44 -2.67
N ALA A 266 -1.31 13.38 -1.40
CA ALA A 266 -1.86 12.43 -0.43
C ALA A 266 -3.31 12.76 -0.05
N GLU A 267 -3.62 14.05 0.18
CA GLU A 267 -4.98 14.53 0.45
C GLU A 267 -5.93 14.25 -0.72
N PHE A 268 -5.47 14.48 -1.96
CA PHE A 268 -6.24 14.16 -3.16
C PHE A 268 -6.56 12.67 -3.27
N ASP A 269 -5.59 11.76 -3.09
CA ASP A 269 -5.87 10.32 -3.13
C ASP A 269 -6.75 9.87 -1.96
N PHE A 270 -6.57 10.45 -0.78
CA PHE A 270 -7.41 10.16 0.39
C PHE A 270 -8.87 10.54 0.14
N ALA A 271 -9.12 11.78 -0.29
CA ALA A 271 -10.47 12.25 -0.63
C ALA A 271 -11.08 11.41 -1.76
N ARG A 272 -10.31 11.04 -2.78
CA ARG A 272 -10.76 10.17 -3.88
C ARG A 272 -11.21 8.80 -3.37
N ARG A 273 -10.45 8.17 -2.46
CA ARG A 273 -10.80 6.86 -1.88
C ARG A 273 -12.06 6.94 -1.02
N LEU A 274 -12.14 7.95 -0.17
CA LEU A 274 -13.30 8.22 0.67
C LEU A 274 -14.58 8.46 -0.15
N ASN A 275 -14.47 9.22 -1.24
CA ASN A 275 -15.56 9.50 -2.18
C ASN A 275 -16.15 8.26 -2.88
N LYS A 276 -15.61 7.05 -2.68
CA LYS A 276 -16.18 5.79 -3.16
C LYS A 276 -17.18 5.18 -2.19
N ILE A 277 -17.16 5.58 -0.92
CA ILE A 277 -18.08 5.06 0.10
C ILE A 277 -19.52 5.34 -0.35
N GLY A 278 -20.38 4.33 -0.27
CA GLY A 278 -21.78 4.41 -0.69
C GLY A 278 -22.02 4.37 -2.22
N LYS A 279 -20.98 4.21 -3.04
CA LYS A 279 -21.10 4.09 -4.51
C LYS A 279 -20.86 2.64 -4.98
N PRO A 280 -21.41 2.24 -6.13
CA PRO A 280 -21.07 0.97 -6.76
C PRO A 280 -19.57 0.86 -7.05
N VAL A 281 -19.04 -0.37 -7.00
CA VAL A 281 -17.64 -0.64 -7.34
C VAL A 281 -17.39 -0.30 -8.81
N ASP A 282 -16.40 0.55 -9.07
CA ASP A 282 -15.97 0.87 -10.43
C ASP A 282 -15.10 -0.27 -10.99
N ARG A 283 -15.68 -1.13 -11.82
CA ARG A 283 -14.96 -2.25 -12.44
C ARG A 283 -13.91 -1.82 -13.46
N THR A 284 -13.90 -0.56 -13.89
CA THR A 284 -12.91 -0.03 -14.83
C THR A 284 -11.63 0.45 -14.13
N GLU A 285 -11.61 0.55 -12.80
CA GLU A 285 -10.46 1.05 -12.05
C GLU A 285 -9.28 0.06 -12.07
N TRP A 286 -8.07 0.60 -12.10
CA TRP A 286 -6.81 -0.15 -12.04
C TRP A 286 -6.10 0.05 -10.70
N GLY A 287 -5.44 -1.00 -10.22
CA GLY A 287 -4.63 -1.00 -9.00
C GLY A 287 -3.17 -0.61 -9.23
N MET A 288 -2.71 -0.59 -10.49
CA MET A 288 -1.36 -0.19 -10.90
C MET A 288 -1.43 0.80 -12.04
N THR A 289 -0.46 1.71 -12.11
CA THR A 289 -0.35 2.71 -13.18
C THR A 289 0.24 2.05 -14.44
N PRO A 290 -0.06 2.54 -15.65
CA PRO A 290 0.48 1.96 -16.88
C PRO A 290 2.01 1.75 -16.93
N PRO A 291 2.89 2.65 -16.44
CA PRO A 291 4.34 2.45 -16.49
C PRO A 291 4.87 1.44 -15.44
N THR A 292 4.01 0.89 -14.57
CA THR A 292 4.43 -0.07 -13.54
C THR A 292 4.96 -1.36 -14.18
N VAL A 293 6.17 -1.79 -13.80
CA VAL A 293 6.75 -3.08 -14.21
C VAL A 293 6.36 -4.15 -13.19
N ASN A 294 5.10 -4.60 -13.27
CA ASN A 294 4.56 -5.67 -12.44
C ASN A 294 3.24 -6.18 -13.07
N ALA A 295 2.62 -7.21 -12.50
CA ALA A 295 1.27 -7.66 -12.83
C ALA A 295 0.51 -7.96 -11.53
N TYR A 296 -0.83 -8.03 -11.59
CA TYR A 296 -1.60 -8.42 -10.41
C TYR A 296 -2.88 -9.18 -10.76
N ASN A 297 -3.36 -9.96 -9.78
CA ASN A 297 -4.71 -10.51 -9.74
C ASN A 297 -5.50 -9.83 -8.62
N ASN A 298 -6.78 -9.56 -8.87
CA ASN A 298 -7.71 -9.09 -7.85
C ASN A 298 -8.84 -10.12 -7.68
N SER A 299 -8.78 -10.88 -6.58
CA SER A 299 -9.71 -11.96 -6.27
C SER A 299 -11.16 -11.49 -6.16
N SER A 300 -11.40 -10.31 -5.60
CA SER A 300 -12.76 -9.77 -5.40
C SER A 300 -13.42 -9.35 -6.70
N MET A 301 -12.61 -8.96 -7.69
CA MET A 301 -13.07 -8.54 -9.01
C MET A 301 -12.97 -9.66 -10.06
N ASN A 302 -12.36 -10.80 -9.70
CA ASN A 302 -12.02 -11.90 -10.60
C ASN A 302 -11.31 -11.41 -11.88
N GLU A 303 -10.25 -10.61 -11.71
CA GLU A 303 -9.52 -10.01 -12.83
C GLU A 303 -8.01 -10.22 -12.77
N ILE A 304 -7.36 -10.26 -13.93
CA ILE A 304 -5.90 -10.18 -14.11
C ILE A 304 -5.55 -8.95 -14.90
N VAL A 305 -4.47 -8.31 -14.47
CA VAL A 305 -4.09 -6.99 -14.97
C VAL A 305 -2.60 -6.95 -15.26
N PHE A 306 -2.27 -6.52 -16.48
CA PHE A 306 -0.91 -6.41 -17.00
C PHE A 306 -0.69 -4.97 -17.48
N PRO A 307 -0.20 -4.05 -16.63
CA PRO A 307 0.20 -2.70 -17.03
C PRO A 307 1.18 -2.70 -18.22
N ALA A 308 1.17 -1.66 -19.03
CA ALA A 308 2.05 -1.54 -20.20
C ALA A 308 3.54 -1.66 -19.85
N GLY A 309 3.93 -1.28 -18.63
CA GLY A 309 5.30 -1.37 -18.13
C GLY A 309 5.82 -2.80 -17.98
N ILE A 310 4.98 -3.83 -17.78
CA ILE A 310 5.47 -5.23 -17.77
C ILE A 310 5.56 -5.81 -19.19
N LEU A 311 4.85 -5.24 -20.15
CA LEU A 311 4.76 -5.72 -21.54
C LEU A 311 5.92 -5.18 -22.39
N GLN A 312 7.14 -5.45 -21.92
CA GLN A 312 8.39 -5.12 -22.58
C GLN A 312 9.47 -6.17 -22.23
N PRO A 313 10.62 -6.20 -22.95
CA PRO A 313 11.69 -7.14 -22.62
C PRO A 313 12.18 -6.99 -21.18
N PRO A 314 12.55 -8.09 -20.50
CA PRO A 314 12.65 -9.44 -21.04
C PRO A 314 11.35 -10.26 -21.04
N PHE A 315 10.25 -9.73 -20.49
CA PHE A 315 9.00 -10.49 -20.32
C PHE A 315 8.19 -10.61 -21.61
N TYR A 316 8.25 -9.60 -22.46
CA TYR A 316 7.45 -9.55 -23.68
C TYR A 316 8.14 -8.73 -24.78
N ASP A 317 8.35 -9.35 -25.94
CA ASP A 317 8.80 -8.67 -27.15
C ASP A 317 7.88 -9.05 -28.33
N PRO A 318 7.11 -8.08 -28.88
CA PRO A 318 6.23 -8.32 -30.02
C PRO A 318 7.00 -8.59 -31.33
N LYS A 319 8.33 -8.65 -31.31
CA LYS A 319 9.18 -9.06 -32.44
C LYS A 319 9.93 -10.36 -32.18
N ALA A 320 9.90 -10.89 -30.96
CA ALA A 320 10.51 -12.17 -30.64
C ALA A 320 9.61 -13.35 -31.04
N ASP A 321 10.25 -14.53 -31.06
CA ASP A 321 9.58 -15.81 -31.15
C ASP A 321 8.60 -16.00 -29.97
N ASP A 322 7.45 -16.63 -30.23
CA ASP A 322 6.41 -16.81 -29.21
C ASP A 322 6.92 -17.58 -27.99
N ALA A 323 7.85 -18.53 -28.17
CA ALA A 323 8.39 -19.31 -27.04
C ALA A 323 9.06 -18.41 -25.98
N VAL A 324 9.64 -17.28 -26.40
CA VAL A 324 10.23 -16.30 -25.47
C VAL A 324 9.14 -15.59 -24.66
N ASN A 325 7.99 -15.29 -25.28
CA ASN A 325 6.90 -14.56 -24.63
C ASN A 325 6.04 -15.45 -23.70
N TYR A 326 6.00 -16.76 -23.94
CA TYR A 326 5.30 -17.72 -23.07
C TYR A 326 6.11 -18.15 -21.84
N GLY A 327 7.45 -18.02 -21.87
CA GLY A 327 8.35 -18.43 -20.78
C GLY A 327 8.43 -17.41 -19.65
#